data_AF-A0A7C2PDM4-F1
#
_entry.id   AF-A0A7C2PDM4-F1
#
_cell.length_a   1.000
_cell.length_b   1.000
_cell.length_c   1.000
_cell.angle_alpha   90.00
_cell.angle_beta   90.00
_cell.angle_gamma   90.00
#
_symmetry.space_group_name_H-M   'P 1'
#
loop_
_entity.id
_entity.type
_entity.pdbx_description
1 polymer ?
#
loop_
_entity_poly.entity_id
_entity_poly.type
_entity_poly.pdbx_seq_one_letter_code
_entity_poly.pdbx_strand_id
1 'polypeptide(L)'
;LDGDLIDFGASEAAARNKSLQAALAKEPFFAMRFGELHLEGWRLKTRVLKKTGPSIEIDSDDLDPNIRQKGVDMRIGLDIASLTLKKHAQVIVLATADSDFIPAMKFARREGAQLVLLTLGHGVRDGMREHADIVVDSFPFAPDATN
;
A
#
# COMPACT_ATOMS: atom_id res chain seq x y z
N LEU A 1 -2.85 -28.07 17.29
CA LEU A 1 -3.58 -26.80 16.99
C LEU A 1 -4.23 -26.35 18.29
N ASP A 2 -3.43 -25.72 19.13
CA ASP A 2 -3.38 -25.99 20.57
C ASP A 2 -4.38 -25.19 21.42
N GLY A 3 -5.31 -24.49 20.76
CA GLY A 3 -6.31 -23.63 21.41
C GLY A 3 -5.74 -22.32 21.94
N ASP A 4 -4.44 -22.08 21.74
CA ASP A 4 -3.74 -20.90 22.23
C ASP A 4 -4.22 -19.61 21.55
N LEU A 5 -4.39 -18.58 22.36
CA LEU A 5 -4.81 -17.26 21.93
C LEU A 5 -3.57 -16.39 21.65
N ILE A 6 -3.36 -16.03 20.39
CA ILE A 6 -2.23 -15.21 19.96
C ILE A 6 -2.67 -13.75 19.80
N ASP A 7 -2.08 -12.85 20.58
CA ASP A 7 -2.28 -11.40 20.44
C ASP A 7 -1.21 -10.77 19.54
N PHE A 8 -1.55 -10.55 18.27
CA PHE A 8 -0.68 -9.85 17.30
C PHE A 8 -0.48 -8.36 17.63
N GLY A 9 -1.38 -7.78 18.42
CA GLY A 9 -1.33 -6.38 18.84
C GLY A 9 -0.23 -6.10 19.87
N ALA A 10 0.22 -7.13 20.59
CA ALA A 10 1.33 -7.07 21.54
C ALA A 10 2.72 -7.17 20.89
N SER A 11 2.80 -7.40 19.58
CA SER A 11 4.08 -7.50 18.88
C SER A 11 4.82 -6.16 18.84
N GLU A 12 6.16 -6.22 18.87
CA GLU A 12 7.03 -5.03 18.75
C GLU A 12 6.76 -4.27 17.45
N ALA A 13 6.54 -5.00 16.35
CA ALA A 13 6.18 -4.43 15.06
C ALA A 13 4.87 -3.63 15.12
N ALA A 14 3.84 -4.15 15.79
CA ALA A 14 2.57 -3.45 15.98
C ALA A 14 2.76 -2.19 16.83
N ALA A 15 3.52 -2.27 17.94
CA ALA A 15 3.81 -1.12 18.78
C ALA A 15 4.55 -0.02 18.02
N ARG A 16 5.61 -0.38 17.27
CA ARG A 16 6.38 0.55 16.44
C ARG A 16 5.51 1.24 15.38
N ASN A 17 4.70 0.47 14.65
CA ASN A 17 3.84 1.00 13.60
C ASN A 17 2.76 1.94 14.16
N LYS A 18 2.13 1.58 15.30
CA LYS A 18 1.17 2.45 15.99
C LYS A 18 1.81 3.76 16.45
N SER A 19 3.03 3.70 16.98
CA SER A 19 3.78 4.89 17.40
C SER A 19 4.09 5.80 16.20
N LEU A 20 4.59 5.24 15.09
CA LEU A 20 4.87 5.98 13.87
C LEU A 20 3.61 6.64 13.31
N GLN A 21 2.51 5.90 13.20
CA GLN A 21 1.23 6.42 12.74
C GLN A 21 0.73 7.56 13.64
N ALA A 22 0.82 7.40 14.97
CA ALA A 22 0.43 8.44 15.92
C ALA A 22 1.29 9.70 15.83
N ALA A 23 2.57 9.56 15.45
CA ALA A 23 3.45 10.71 15.20
C ALA A 23 3.07 11.41 13.89
N LEU A 24 2.93 10.66 12.79
CA LEU A 24 2.52 11.20 11.48
C LEU A 24 1.17 11.92 11.53
N ALA A 25 0.23 11.45 12.35
CA ALA A 25 -1.07 12.10 12.56
C ALA A 25 -0.98 13.56 13.04
N LYS A 26 0.15 13.92 13.69
CA LYS A 26 0.36 15.22 14.32
C LYS A 26 1.20 16.15 13.44
N GLU A 27 1.72 15.65 12.32
CA GLU A 27 2.51 16.46 11.40
C GLU A 27 1.63 17.50 10.70
N PRO A 28 2.10 18.75 10.54
CA PRO A 28 1.36 19.78 9.82
C PRO A 28 1.04 19.36 8.38
N PHE A 29 -0.16 19.71 7.91
CA PHE A 29 -0.63 19.41 6.54
C PHE A 29 -0.62 17.92 6.17
N PHE A 30 -0.65 17.04 7.17
CA PHE A 30 -0.66 15.60 6.98
C PHE A 30 -2.02 15.01 7.36
N ALA A 31 -2.58 14.21 6.47
CA ALA A 31 -3.80 13.46 6.74
C ALA A 31 -3.58 11.99 6.42
N MET A 32 -3.88 11.12 7.39
CA MET A 32 -3.77 9.68 7.20
C MET A 32 -5.09 9.07 6.77
N ARG A 33 -5.01 8.11 5.84
CA ARG A 33 -6.11 7.22 5.49
C ARG A 33 -5.76 5.79 5.86
N PHE A 34 -6.60 5.18 6.69
CA PHE A 34 -6.45 3.79 7.09
C PHE A 34 -7.47 2.91 6.38
N GLY A 35 -7.02 1.71 6.01
CA GLY A 35 -7.90 0.60 5.68
C GLY A 35 -8.33 -0.15 6.94
N GLU A 36 -9.10 -1.19 6.73
CA GLU A 36 -9.52 -2.12 7.78
C GLU A 36 -8.76 -3.44 7.65
N LEU A 37 -8.34 -4.00 8.78
CA LEU A 37 -7.72 -5.32 8.82
C LEU A 37 -8.81 -6.38 8.87
N HIS A 38 -8.76 -7.31 7.92
CA HIS A 38 -9.67 -8.42 7.83
C HIS A 38 -8.89 -9.72 7.99
N LEU A 39 -9.26 -10.54 8.98
CA LEU A 39 -8.70 -11.88 9.15
C LEU A 39 -9.40 -12.83 8.18
N GLU A 40 -8.66 -13.30 7.18
CA GLU A 40 -9.12 -14.28 6.19
C GLU A 40 -8.63 -15.69 6.57
N GLY A 41 -8.79 -16.04 7.84
CA GLY A 41 -8.39 -17.34 8.40
C GLY A 41 -6.88 -17.52 8.53
N TRP A 42 -6.46 -18.78 8.44
CA TRP A 42 -5.06 -19.21 8.58
C TRP A 42 -4.58 -19.79 7.25
N ARG A 43 -3.31 -19.53 6.92
CA ARG A 43 -2.65 -20.06 5.73
C ARG A 43 -1.46 -20.92 6.14
N LEU A 44 -1.19 -21.97 5.37
CA LEU A 44 0.02 -22.76 5.54
C LEU A 44 1.24 -21.97 5.10
N LYS A 45 2.31 -22.04 5.89
CA LYS A 45 3.62 -21.49 5.53
C LYS A 45 4.11 -22.14 4.25
N THR A 46 4.72 -21.35 3.36
CA THR A 46 5.23 -21.83 2.06
C THR A 46 6.21 -22.99 2.21
N ARG A 47 6.96 -23.09 3.33
CA ARG A 47 7.85 -24.22 3.61
C ARG A 47 7.13 -25.57 3.67
N VAL A 48 5.88 -25.58 4.15
CA VAL A 48 5.08 -26.78 4.33
C VAL A 48 4.41 -27.16 3.02
N LEU A 49 3.93 -26.16 2.27
CA LEU A 49 3.36 -26.35 0.93
C LEU A 49 4.36 -26.94 -0.08
N LYS A 50 5.67 -26.77 0.15
CA LYS A 50 6.73 -27.34 -0.69
C LYS A 50 7.17 -28.75 -0.28
N LYS A 51 6.70 -29.28 0.87
CA LYS A 51 7.01 -30.67 1.27
C LYS A 51 6.26 -31.63 0.34
N THR A 52 6.93 -32.73 -0.04
CA THR A 52 6.33 -33.77 -0.89
C THR A 52 6.41 -35.10 -0.14
N GLY A 53 5.27 -35.79 -0.02
CA GLY A 53 5.15 -37.06 0.69
C GLY A 53 3.72 -37.59 0.64
N PRO A 54 3.48 -38.87 0.96
CA PRO A 54 2.14 -39.47 0.97
C PRO A 54 1.24 -38.90 2.08
N SER A 55 1.84 -38.39 3.16
CA SER A 55 1.19 -37.64 4.24
C SER A 55 2.11 -36.52 4.71
N ILE A 56 1.52 -35.41 5.15
CA ILE A 56 2.24 -34.28 5.74
C ILE A 56 1.56 -33.96 7.06
N GLU A 57 2.32 -34.01 8.16
CA GLU A 57 1.87 -33.52 9.46
C GLU A 57 2.02 -32.01 9.51
N ILE A 58 1.00 -31.34 10.05
CA ILE A 58 0.88 -29.88 10.15
C ILE A 58 0.71 -29.55 11.62
N ASP A 59 1.56 -28.67 12.14
CA ASP A 59 1.46 -28.15 13.50
C ASP A 59 0.97 -26.68 13.53
N SER A 60 0.72 -26.11 14.71
CA SER A 60 0.38 -24.69 14.89
C SER A 60 1.47 -23.77 14.33
N ASP A 61 2.74 -24.13 14.50
CA ASP A 61 3.91 -23.42 13.96
C ASP A 61 4.03 -23.47 12.43
N ASP A 62 3.22 -24.29 11.76
CA ASP A 62 3.15 -24.39 10.30
C ASP A 62 2.14 -23.41 9.68
N LEU A 63 1.36 -22.70 10.51
CA LEU A 63 0.36 -21.75 10.09
C LEU A 63 0.81 -20.29 10.28
N ASP A 64 0.37 -19.42 9.39
CA ASP A 64 0.40 -17.97 9.53
C ASP A 64 -1.03 -17.42 9.46
N PRO A 65 -1.35 -16.36 10.23
CA PRO A 65 -2.63 -15.67 10.05
C PRO A 65 -2.66 -15.00 8.66
N ASN A 66 -3.74 -15.21 7.91
CA ASN A 66 -3.96 -14.51 6.65
C ASN A 66 -4.69 -13.21 6.92
N ILE A 67 -3.97 -12.17 7.32
CA ILE A 67 -4.53 -10.84 7.58
C ILE A 67 -4.36 -9.99 6.31
N ARG A 68 -5.47 -9.46 5.79
CA ARG A 68 -5.46 -8.53 4.66
C ARG A 68 -5.95 -7.17 5.09
N GLN A 69 -5.31 -6.12 4.58
CA GLN A 69 -5.82 -4.76 4.67
C GLN A 69 -6.71 -4.47 3.46
N LYS A 70 -7.88 -3.87 3.69
CA LYS A 70 -8.83 -3.52 2.63
C LYS A 70 -9.29 -2.07 2.73
N GLY A 71 -9.66 -1.51 1.58
CA GLY A 71 -10.39 -0.25 1.48
C GLY A 71 -9.55 1.03 1.55
N VAL A 72 -8.23 0.93 1.71
CA VAL A 72 -7.35 2.12 1.66
C VAL A 72 -7.34 2.75 0.27
N ASP A 73 -7.31 1.93 -0.78
CA ASP A 73 -7.23 2.38 -2.18
C ASP A 73 -8.48 3.16 -2.59
N MET A 74 -9.66 2.67 -2.18
CA MET A 74 -10.91 3.38 -2.41
C MET A 74 -10.99 4.72 -1.66
N ARG A 75 -10.48 4.78 -0.43
CA ARG A 75 -10.49 6.01 0.37
C ARG A 75 -9.56 7.07 -0.24
N ILE A 76 -8.35 6.68 -0.62
CA ILE A 76 -7.40 7.56 -1.30
C ILE A 76 -7.93 7.96 -2.69
N GLY A 77 -8.51 7.03 -3.44
CA GLY A 77 -9.13 7.32 -4.74
C GLY A 77 -10.26 8.35 -4.64
N LEU A 78 -11.09 8.28 -3.58
CA LEU A 78 -12.13 9.27 -3.32
C LEU A 78 -11.55 10.64 -2.93
N ASP A 79 -10.45 10.68 -2.20
CA ASP A 79 -9.76 11.93 -1.88
C ASP A 79 -9.22 12.60 -3.14
N ILE A 80 -8.54 11.84 -4.00
CA ILE A 80 -8.07 12.31 -5.31
C ILE A 80 -9.24 12.90 -6.10
N ALA A 81 -10.35 12.15 -6.22
CA ALA A 81 -11.54 12.61 -6.94
C ALA A 81 -12.16 13.87 -6.31
N SER A 82 -12.22 13.96 -4.99
CA SER A 82 -12.79 15.13 -4.30
C SER A 82 -11.92 16.37 -4.50
N LEU A 83 -10.59 16.20 -4.39
CA LEU A 83 -9.61 17.27 -4.58
C LEU A 83 -9.64 17.82 -6.01
N THR A 84 -9.78 16.95 -7.01
CA THR A 84 -9.86 17.37 -8.42
C THR A 84 -11.20 18.01 -8.76
N LEU A 85 -12.32 17.37 -8.43
CA LEU A 85 -13.66 17.89 -8.76
C LEU A 85 -13.93 19.26 -8.12
N LYS A 86 -13.50 19.44 -6.86
CA LYS A 86 -13.64 20.72 -6.17
C LYS A 86 -12.56 21.73 -6.55
N LYS A 87 -11.62 21.34 -7.42
CA LYS A 87 -10.48 22.16 -7.87
C LYS A 87 -9.62 22.68 -6.71
N HIS A 88 -9.54 21.90 -5.63
CA HIS A 88 -8.70 22.22 -4.47
C HIS A 88 -7.21 21.97 -4.75
N ALA A 89 -6.90 21.05 -5.67
CA ALA A 89 -5.55 20.77 -6.12
C ALA A 89 -5.48 20.70 -7.65
N GLN A 90 -4.45 21.33 -8.22
CA GLN A 90 -4.17 21.31 -9.65
C GLN A 90 -3.10 20.26 -10.00
N VAL A 91 -2.25 19.93 -9.04
CA VAL A 91 -1.19 18.92 -9.16
C VAL A 91 -1.36 17.94 -8.03
N ILE A 92 -1.38 16.65 -8.34
CA ILE A 92 -1.38 15.57 -7.37
C ILE A 92 -0.11 14.76 -7.58
N VAL A 93 0.69 14.66 -6.51
CA VAL A 93 1.86 13.80 -6.47
C VAL A 93 1.46 12.50 -5.78
N LEU A 94 1.50 11.40 -6.53
CA LEU A 94 1.15 10.08 -6.04
C LEU A 94 2.42 9.25 -5.87
N ALA A 95 2.76 8.92 -4.63
CA ALA A 95 3.85 8.01 -4.32
C ALA A 95 3.30 6.60 -4.08
N THR A 96 3.35 5.75 -5.10
CA THR A 96 2.84 4.38 -5.02
C THR A 96 3.37 3.51 -6.16
N ALA A 97 3.37 2.20 -5.95
CA ALA A 97 3.54 1.19 -6.99
C ALA A 97 2.26 0.35 -7.19
N ASP A 98 1.15 0.75 -6.58
CA ASP A 98 -0.12 0.04 -6.66
C ASP A 98 -0.92 0.44 -7.90
N SER A 99 -1.15 -0.53 -8.78
CA SER A 99 -1.89 -0.35 -10.01
C SER A 99 -3.39 -0.13 -9.82
N ASP A 100 -3.93 -0.39 -8.63
CA ASP A 100 -5.35 -0.20 -8.32
C ASP A 100 -5.74 1.30 -8.33
N PHE A 101 -4.76 2.21 -8.33
CA PHE A 101 -4.97 3.65 -8.48
C PHE A 101 -5.18 4.13 -9.92
N ILE A 102 -4.93 3.30 -10.95
CA ILE A 102 -5.07 3.69 -12.36
C ILE A 102 -6.44 4.36 -12.66
N PRO A 103 -7.60 3.87 -12.17
CA PRO A 103 -8.88 4.54 -12.38
C PRO A 103 -8.93 5.95 -11.78
N ALA A 104 -8.43 6.13 -10.56
CA ALA A 104 -8.37 7.44 -9.90
C ALA A 104 -7.42 8.39 -10.65
N MET A 105 -6.31 7.87 -11.17
CA MET A 105 -5.36 8.65 -11.97
C MET A 105 -6.00 9.16 -13.26
N LYS A 106 -6.68 8.27 -14.00
CA LYS A 106 -7.44 8.63 -15.21
C LYS A 106 -8.48 9.70 -14.92
N PHE A 107 -9.22 9.54 -13.82
CA PHE A 107 -10.26 10.48 -13.42
C PHE A 107 -9.67 11.86 -13.14
N ALA A 108 -8.63 11.94 -12.31
CA ALA A 108 -7.98 13.20 -11.98
C ALA A 108 -7.48 13.97 -13.21
N ARG A 109 -6.85 13.28 -14.18
CA ARG A 109 -6.39 13.89 -15.42
C ARG A 109 -7.52 14.39 -16.31
N ARG A 110 -8.63 13.65 -16.41
CA ARG A 110 -9.82 14.09 -17.16
C ARG A 110 -10.45 15.34 -16.58
N GLU A 111 -10.42 15.49 -15.25
CA GLU A 111 -10.89 16.67 -14.54
C GLU A 111 -9.87 17.83 -14.55
N GLY A 112 -8.73 17.66 -15.23
CA GLY A 112 -7.75 18.71 -15.47
C GLY A 112 -6.64 18.84 -14.43
N ALA A 113 -6.50 17.88 -13.50
CA ALA A 113 -5.35 17.84 -12.60
C ALA A 113 -4.14 17.17 -13.27
N GLN A 114 -2.95 17.69 -13.00
CA GLN A 114 -1.68 17.07 -13.38
C GLN A 114 -1.29 15.99 -12.38
N LEU A 115 -0.79 14.87 -12.87
CA LEU A 115 -0.31 13.76 -12.04
C LEU A 115 1.18 13.56 -12.15
N VAL A 116 1.84 13.55 -10.99
CA VAL A 116 3.22 13.13 -10.83
C VAL A 116 3.24 11.79 -10.11
N LEU A 117 3.81 10.77 -10.72
CA LEU A 117 3.99 9.46 -10.11
C LEU A 117 5.42 9.33 -9.55
N LEU A 118 5.55 9.13 -8.24
CA LEU A 118 6.81 8.77 -7.57
C LEU A 118 6.83 7.25 -7.36
N THR A 119 7.73 6.53 -8.04
CA THR A 119 7.79 5.06 -7.95
C THR A 119 8.70 4.55 -6.83
N LEU A 120 9.52 5.43 -6.24
CA LEU A 120 10.46 5.12 -5.14
C LEU A 120 11.41 3.96 -5.47
N GLY A 121 11.82 3.81 -6.73
CA GLY A 121 12.71 2.74 -7.19
C GLY A 121 12.02 1.39 -7.41
N HIS A 122 10.70 1.31 -7.30
CA HIS A 122 9.94 0.11 -7.58
C HIS A 122 9.50 0.03 -9.04
N GLY A 123 9.43 -1.19 -9.57
CA GLY A 123 8.81 -1.45 -10.87
C GLY A 123 7.30 -1.19 -10.79
N VAL A 124 6.80 -0.31 -11.65
CA VAL A 124 5.36 0.00 -11.79
C VAL A 124 4.81 -0.55 -13.10
N ARG A 125 3.51 -0.88 -13.13
CA ARG A 125 2.85 -1.33 -14.36
C ARG A 125 2.82 -0.20 -15.40
N ASP A 126 2.91 -0.56 -16.68
CA ASP A 126 2.93 0.42 -17.79
C ASP A 126 1.71 1.35 -17.76
N GLY A 127 0.53 0.83 -17.44
CA GLY A 127 -0.68 1.64 -17.30
C GLY A 127 -0.58 2.75 -16.24
N MET A 128 0.24 2.60 -15.20
CA MET A 128 0.49 3.71 -14.27
C MET A 128 1.31 4.82 -14.92
N ARG A 129 2.32 4.46 -15.72
CA ARG A 129 3.16 5.44 -16.45
C ARG A 129 2.34 6.17 -17.50
N GLU A 130 1.48 5.46 -18.24
CA GLU A 130 0.59 6.04 -19.26
C GLU A 130 -0.39 7.08 -18.68
N HIS A 131 -0.75 6.92 -17.39
CA HIS A 131 -1.71 7.78 -16.71
C HIS A 131 -1.07 8.78 -15.76
N ALA A 132 0.25 8.93 -15.78
CA ALA A 132 0.96 10.03 -15.14
C ALA A 132 1.40 11.05 -16.22
N ASP A 133 1.51 12.32 -15.84
CA ASP A 133 2.11 13.35 -16.69
C ASP A 133 3.63 13.39 -16.51
N ILE A 134 4.10 13.11 -15.29
CA ILE A 134 5.53 13.00 -14.95
C ILE A 134 5.72 11.72 -14.14
N VAL A 135 6.76 10.96 -14.43
CA VAL A 135 7.18 9.81 -13.63
C VAL A 135 8.57 10.07 -13.07
N VAL A 136 8.72 9.90 -11.76
CA VAL A 136 9.96 10.07 -11.04
C VAL A 136 10.34 8.72 -10.42
N ASP A 137 11.38 8.12 -10.99
CA ASP A 137 11.74 6.75 -10.67
C ASP A 137 12.65 6.60 -9.43
N SER A 138 13.39 7.64 -9.05
CA SER A 138 14.32 7.59 -7.90
C SER A 138 14.21 8.83 -7.00
N PHE A 139 14.42 8.62 -5.69
CA PHE A 139 14.48 9.67 -4.68
C PHE A 139 15.63 9.43 -3.67
N PRO A 140 16.43 10.44 -3.27
CA PRO A 140 16.42 11.81 -3.79
C PRO A 140 16.75 11.82 -5.27
N PHE A 141 16.27 12.85 -5.99
CA PHE A 141 16.56 13.03 -7.41
C PHE A 141 18.07 12.92 -7.61
N ALA A 142 18.53 11.79 -8.17
CA ALA A 142 19.91 11.70 -8.60
C ALA A 142 19.97 12.64 -9.81
N PRO A 143 20.68 13.78 -9.74
CA PRO A 143 20.88 14.56 -10.94
C PRO A 143 21.53 13.63 -11.96
N ASP A 144 20.98 13.58 -13.16
CA ASP A 144 21.52 12.77 -14.25
C ASP A 144 23.03 13.00 -14.31
N ALA A 145 23.80 11.96 -14.04
CA ALA A 145 25.22 12.01 -14.28
C ALA A 145 25.38 12.10 -15.81
N THR A 146 25.72 13.30 -16.28
CA THR A 146 26.23 13.67 -17.64
C THR A 146 25.19 13.60 -18.78
N ASN A 147 24.97 14.67 -19.58
CA ASN A 147 25.84 15.25 -20.64
C ASN A 147 26.42 14.21 -21.60
#